data_AF-A0A4Y7T3J2-F1
#
_entry.id   AF-A0A4Y7T3J2-F1
#
_cell.length_a   1.000
_cell.length_b   1.000
_cell.length_c   1.000
_cell.angle_alpha   90.00
_cell.angle_beta   90.00
_cell.angle_gamma   90.00
#
_symmetry.space_group_name_H-M   'P 1'
#
loop_
_entity.id
_entity.type
_entity.pdbx_description
1 polymer ?
#
loop_
_entity_poly.entity_id
_entity_poly.type
_entity_poly.pdbx_seq_one_letter_code
_entity_poly.pdbx_strand_id
1 'polypeptide(L)'
;MKRGLEEKWGLFRKNMMGKHVNCAARSIVSPGADIGPAGSASHPLPRTVTAANFHKVRQRVVTGPHRYHGASMVEYGDGGQQSLDKLTVEQRSAIANQLVAGLMGTRRTPTPAVSKKAYRHLQDGDILILNRRPTLHTPK
;
A
#
# COMPACT_ATOMS: atom_id res chain seq x y z
N MET A 1 -37.11 -12.94 3.45
CA MET A 1 -35.90 -12.62 4.24
C MET A 1 -34.91 -13.79 4.40
N LYS A 2 -35.34 -15.06 4.58
CA LYS A 2 -34.42 -16.21 4.77
C LYS A 2 -33.56 -16.61 3.55
N ARG A 3 -34.07 -16.51 2.31
CA ARG A 3 -33.34 -16.96 1.09
C ARG A 3 -32.01 -16.25 0.82
N GLY A 4 -31.88 -14.97 1.17
CA GLY A 4 -30.64 -14.21 0.94
C GLY A 4 -29.49 -14.55 1.89
N LEU A 5 -29.78 -15.25 3.00
CA LEU A 5 -28.80 -15.60 4.03
C LEU A 5 -28.23 -17.01 3.80
N GLU A 6 -29.08 -17.99 3.48
CA GLU A 6 -28.71 -19.43 3.57
C GLU A 6 -28.31 -20.09 2.24
N GLU A 7 -28.51 -19.42 1.10
CA GLU A 7 -28.14 -19.99 -0.20
C GLU A 7 -26.61 -20.00 -0.43
N LYS A 8 -26.15 -20.83 -1.39
CA LYS A 8 -24.73 -20.95 -1.78
C LYS A 8 -24.11 -19.60 -2.20
N TRP A 9 -24.95 -18.67 -2.67
CA TRP A 9 -24.63 -17.29 -3.04
C TRP A 9 -25.11 -16.26 -2.00
N GLY A 10 -25.62 -16.73 -0.86
CA GLY A 10 -26.12 -15.90 0.22
C GLY A 10 -25.01 -15.14 0.94
N LEU A 11 -25.43 -14.14 1.72
CA LEU A 11 -24.58 -13.16 2.38
C LEU A 11 -23.44 -13.80 3.20
N PHE A 12 -23.70 -14.91 3.88
CA PHE A 12 -22.72 -15.57 4.74
C PHE A 12 -21.54 -16.16 3.96
N ARG A 13 -21.80 -16.91 2.88
CA ARG A 13 -20.72 -17.57 2.12
C ARG A 13 -20.00 -16.60 1.18
N LYS A 14 -20.74 -15.70 0.53
CA LYS A 14 -20.17 -14.80 -0.49
C LYS A 14 -19.50 -13.57 0.09
N ASN A 15 -20.04 -13.00 1.17
CA ASN A 15 -19.55 -11.72 1.70
C ASN A 15 -18.94 -11.83 3.10
N MET A 16 -19.12 -12.93 3.83
CA MET A 16 -18.52 -13.10 5.16
C MET A 16 -17.36 -14.11 5.15
N MET A 17 -17.52 -15.25 4.47
CA MET A 17 -16.47 -16.29 4.38
C MET A 17 -15.47 -16.06 3.24
N GLY A 18 -15.82 -15.32 2.18
CA GLY A 18 -14.93 -15.09 1.04
C GLY A 18 -15.05 -13.67 0.47
N LYS A 19 -14.38 -12.69 1.09
CA LYS A 19 -14.38 -11.31 0.59
C LYS A 19 -13.36 -11.09 -0.52
N HIS A 20 -13.68 -10.20 -1.45
CA HIS A 20 -12.67 -9.59 -2.31
C HIS A 20 -11.73 -8.74 -1.45
N VAL A 21 -10.44 -8.98 -1.61
CA VAL A 21 -9.38 -8.25 -0.90
C VAL A 21 -8.79 -7.19 -1.82
N ASN A 22 -8.45 -6.05 -1.22
CA ASN A 22 -7.67 -5.02 -1.90
C ASN A 22 -6.18 -5.43 -1.91
N CYS A 23 -5.39 -4.87 -2.83
CA CYS A 23 -3.96 -5.16 -2.96
C CYS A 23 -3.62 -6.62 -3.30
N ALA A 24 -4.34 -7.20 -4.28
CA ALA A 24 -4.08 -8.55 -4.78
C ALA A 24 -3.82 -8.55 -6.28
N ALA A 25 -2.84 -9.33 -6.73
CA ALA A 25 -2.55 -9.54 -8.14
C ALA A 25 -2.66 -11.03 -8.48
N ARG A 26 -2.98 -11.32 -9.75
CA ARG A 26 -3.01 -12.68 -10.30
C ARG A 26 -2.17 -12.70 -11.57
N SER A 27 -1.19 -13.60 -11.63
CA SER A 27 -0.32 -13.76 -12.79
C SER A 27 -0.21 -15.24 -13.18
N ILE A 28 0.15 -15.49 -14.43
CA ILE A 28 0.54 -16.81 -14.94
C ILE A 28 1.99 -17.03 -14.54
N VAL A 29 2.29 -18.17 -13.91
CA VAL A 29 3.67 -18.51 -13.54
C VAL A 29 4.29 -19.31 -14.68
N SER A 30 5.13 -18.65 -15.47
CA SER A 30 5.97 -19.31 -16.48
C SER A 30 7.23 -19.89 -15.82
N PRO A 31 7.72 -21.07 -16.23
CA PRO A 31 8.97 -21.61 -15.72
C PRO A 31 10.12 -20.68 -16.13
N GLY A 32 10.82 -20.11 -15.15
CA GLY A 32 11.91 -19.14 -15.36
C GLY A 32 11.51 -17.65 -15.28
N ALA A 33 10.23 -17.34 -15.05
CA ALA A 33 9.85 -15.97 -14.71
C ALA A 33 10.13 -15.71 -13.22
N ASP A 34 10.98 -14.73 -12.93
CA ASP A 34 11.14 -14.24 -11.56
C ASP A 34 9.76 -13.80 -11.05
N ILE A 35 9.27 -14.47 -10.00
CA ILE A 35 8.08 -14.07 -9.22
C ILE A 35 8.47 -12.87 -8.34
N GLY A 36 9.26 -11.95 -8.89
CA GLY A 36 9.71 -10.74 -8.26
C GLY A 36 8.64 -9.66 -8.32
N PRO A 37 8.79 -8.60 -7.52
CA PRO A 37 7.87 -7.47 -7.45
C PRO A 37 7.60 -6.78 -8.79
N ALA A 38 8.43 -7.02 -9.82
CA ALA A 38 8.29 -6.47 -11.16
C ALA A 38 6.91 -6.72 -11.82
N GLY A 39 6.28 -7.87 -11.57
CA GLY A 39 4.95 -8.19 -12.12
C GLY A 39 3.77 -7.65 -11.32
N SER A 40 4.00 -7.16 -10.09
CA SER A 40 2.95 -6.81 -9.12
C SER A 40 3.11 -5.39 -8.53
N ALA A 41 3.98 -4.57 -9.14
CA ALA A 41 4.39 -3.24 -8.67
C ALA A 41 3.24 -2.21 -8.51
N SER A 42 2.04 -2.53 -9.01
CA SER A 42 0.91 -1.59 -9.03
C SER A 42 0.27 -1.38 -7.65
N HIS A 43 0.39 -2.31 -6.71
CA HIS A 43 -0.32 -2.20 -5.44
C HIS A 43 0.49 -1.42 -4.39
N PRO A 44 0.00 -0.25 -3.95
CA PRO A 44 0.70 0.54 -2.96
C PRO A 44 0.56 -0.05 -1.55
N LEU A 45 1.67 -0.23 -0.86
CA LEU A 45 1.71 -0.64 0.54
C LEU A 45 1.86 0.59 1.46
N PRO A 46 1.00 0.75 2.48
CA PRO A 46 1.14 1.84 3.42
C PRO A 46 2.40 1.63 4.29
N ARG A 47 3.25 2.66 4.37
CA ARG A 47 4.40 2.71 5.27
C ARG A 47 4.34 3.98 6.09
N THR A 48 4.31 3.83 7.41
CA THR A 48 4.38 4.96 8.35
C THR A 48 5.71 5.67 8.23
N VAL A 49 5.68 7.00 8.19
CA VAL A 49 6.89 7.84 8.17
C VAL A 49 7.44 7.95 9.59
N THR A 50 8.72 7.67 9.75
CA THR A 50 9.44 7.65 11.03
C THR A 50 10.80 8.33 10.84
N ALA A 51 11.38 8.86 11.91
CA ALA A 51 12.70 9.53 11.88
C ALA A 51 13.84 8.61 11.39
N ALA A 52 13.70 7.28 11.43
CA ALA A 52 14.68 6.36 10.86
C ALA A 52 14.49 6.11 9.35
N ASN A 53 13.26 6.28 8.82
CA ASN A 53 12.91 5.90 7.45
C ASN A 53 12.64 7.11 6.53
N PHE A 54 12.67 8.33 7.06
CA PHE A 54 12.29 9.54 6.34
C PHE A 54 13.07 9.76 5.05
N HIS A 55 14.40 9.50 5.05
CA HIS A 55 15.22 9.63 3.84
C HIS A 55 14.70 8.74 2.71
N LYS A 56 14.37 7.48 3.03
CA LYS A 56 13.84 6.50 2.07
C LYS A 56 12.44 6.91 1.58
N VAL A 57 11.58 7.38 2.48
CA VAL A 57 10.23 7.84 2.11
C VAL A 57 10.29 9.07 1.21
N ARG A 58 11.13 10.06 1.54
CA ARG A 58 11.33 11.27 0.75
C ARG A 58 11.73 10.92 -0.68
N GLN A 59 12.71 10.04 -0.84
CA GLN A 59 13.16 9.60 -2.17
C GLN A 59 12.05 8.91 -2.97
N ARG A 60 11.21 8.09 -2.32
CA ARG A 60 10.07 7.42 -2.97
C ARG A 60 9.01 8.40 -3.45
N VAL A 61 8.67 9.39 -2.63
CA VAL A 61 7.71 10.44 -2.97
C VAL A 61 8.21 11.27 -4.15
N VAL A 62 9.49 11.67 -4.14
CA VAL A 62 10.11 12.41 -5.25
C VAL A 62 10.14 11.56 -6.53
N THR A 63 10.45 10.27 -6.42
CA THR A 63 10.47 9.31 -7.54
C THR A 63 9.08 9.17 -8.18
N GLY A 64 8.03 9.18 -7.36
CA GLY A 64 6.61 9.17 -7.75
C GLY A 64 6.10 7.82 -8.26
N PRO A 65 4.88 7.76 -8.81
CA PRO A 65 4.18 6.50 -9.06
C PRO A 65 4.65 5.71 -10.28
N HIS A 66 5.32 6.35 -11.25
CA HIS A 66 5.61 5.72 -12.54
C HIS A 66 6.96 5.00 -12.58
N ARG A 67 7.81 5.20 -11.57
CA ARG A 67 9.13 4.58 -11.49
C ARG A 67 9.14 3.53 -10.38
N TYR A 68 9.87 2.43 -10.63
CA TYR A 68 10.10 1.38 -9.64
C TYR A 68 10.76 1.98 -8.38
N HIS A 69 10.37 1.45 -7.21
CA HIS A 69 10.69 2.02 -5.89
C HIS A 69 10.15 3.45 -5.65
N GLY A 70 8.97 3.73 -6.18
CA GLY A 70 8.26 4.98 -5.99
C GLY A 70 7.25 4.96 -4.85
N ALA A 71 6.44 6.02 -4.82
CA ALA A 71 5.23 6.11 -4.02
C ALA A 71 4.08 6.66 -4.88
N SER A 72 2.88 6.14 -4.66
CA SER A 72 1.69 6.54 -5.42
C SER A 72 0.84 7.58 -4.68
N MET A 73 0.85 7.53 -3.35
CA MET A 73 -0.01 8.38 -2.53
C MET A 73 0.62 8.67 -1.17
N VAL A 74 0.17 9.76 -0.54
CA VAL A 74 0.57 10.16 0.80
C VAL A 74 -0.70 10.41 1.61
N GLU A 75 -0.72 9.93 2.85
CA GLU A 75 -1.80 10.17 3.82
C GLU A 75 -1.25 11.03 4.97
N TYR A 76 -1.93 12.12 5.23
CA TYR A 76 -1.61 13.06 6.31
C TYR A 76 -2.22 12.62 7.64
N GLY A 77 -1.81 13.27 8.73
CA GLY A 77 -2.32 12.98 10.08
C GLY A 77 -3.83 13.20 10.22
N ASP A 78 -4.40 14.09 9.41
CA ASP A 78 -5.83 14.40 9.42
C ASP A 78 -6.67 13.40 8.58
N GLY A 79 -6.05 12.33 8.08
CA GLY A 79 -6.69 11.34 7.20
C GLY A 79 -6.83 11.78 5.74
N GLY A 80 -6.43 13.02 5.42
CA GLY A 80 -6.38 13.51 4.04
C GLY A 80 -5.38 12.72 3.19
N GLN A 81 -5.81 12.26 2.02
CA GLN A 81 -4.98 11.52 1.07
C GLN A 81 -4.65 12.37 -0.16
N GLN A 82 -3.37 12.47 -0.49
CA GLN A 82 -2.85 13.20 -1.64
C GLN A 82 -2.24 12.21 -2.64
N SER A 83 -2.83 12.11 -3.83
CA SER A 83 -2.28 11.32 -4.93
C SER A 83 -1.07 12.03 -5.55
N LEU A 84 -0.02 11.27 -5.86
CA LEU A 84 1.21 11.77 -6.48
C LEU A 84 1.22 11.63 -8.01
N ASP A 85 0.17 11.07 -8.59
CA ASP A 85 0.07 10.70 -10.01
C ASP A 85 0.10 11.90 -10.96
N LYS A 86 -0.67 12.94 -10.64
CA LYS A 86 -0.81 14.14 -11.47
C LYS A 86 0.18 15.25 -11.12
N LEU A 87 1.13 14.99 -10.20
CA LEU A 87 2.00 16.02 -9.64
C LEU A 87 3.37 16.06 -10.32
N THR A 88 3.86 17.27 -10.55
CA THR A 88 5.23 17.48 -11.07
C THR A 88 6.28 17.09 -10.03
N VAL A 89 7.52 16.88 -10.46
CA VAL A 89 8.64 16.51 -9.58
C VAL A 89 8.86 17.58 -8.49
N GLU A 90 8.66 18.85 -8.83
CA GLU A 90 8.78 19.98 -7.89
C GLU A 90 7.71 19.93 -6.80
N GLN A 91 6.45 19.74 -7.20
CA GLN A 91 5.33 19.59 -6.26
C GLN A 91 5.51 18.36 -5.35
N ARG A 92 5.97 17.24 -5.92
CA ARG A 92 6.32 16.03 -5.15
C ARG A 92 7.43 16.29 -4.14
N SER A 93 8.43 17.08 -4.52
CA SER A 93 9.54 17.47 -3.62
C SER A 93 9.06 18.35 -2.48
N ALA A 94 8.15 19.29 -2.75
CA ALA A 94 7.53 20.13 -1.72
C ALA A 94 6.75 19.28 -0.71
N ILE A 95 5.91 18.34 -1.18
CA ILE A 95 5.18 17.40 -0.32
C ILE A 95 6.15 16.54 0.50
N ALA A 96 7.20 16.01 -0.14
CA ALA A 96 8.19 15.20 0.54
C ALA A 96 8.91 15.96 1.68
N ASN A 97 9.17 17.26 1.50
CA ASN A 97 9.75 18.11 2.54
C ASN A 97 8.74 18.44 3.66
N GLN A 98 7.45 18.66 3.33
CA GLN A 98 6.38 18.84 4.32
C GLN A 98 6.14 17.60 5.20
N LEU A 99 6.33 16.41 4.64
CA LEU A 99 6.31 15.17 5.41
C LEU A 99 7.38 15.15 6.50
N VAL A 100 8.58 15.65 6.19
CA VAL A 100 9.72 15.74 7.12
C VAL A 100 9.52 16.84 8.16
N ALA A 101 9.03 18.01 7.76
CA ALA A 101 8.81 19.14 8.66
C ALA A 101 7.85 18.80 9.81
N GLY A 102 6.82 17.98 9.54
CA GLY A 102 5.90 17.50 10.58
C GLY A 102 6.49 16.49 11.55
N LEU A 103 7.64 15.89 11.24
CA LEU A 103 8.36 14.94 12.09
C LEU A 103 9.41 15.63 12.98
N MET A 104 10.06 16.68 12.47
CA MET A 104 11.05 17.48 13.20
C MET A 104 10.45 18.67 13.94
N GLY A 105 9.19 19.02 13.64
CA GLY A 105 8.44 20.08 14.31
C GLY A 105 8.12 19.74 15.76
N THR A 106 9.03 20.11 16.65
CA THR A 106 8.79 20.28 18.09
C THR A 106 7.71 21.34 18.32
N ARG A 107 6.41 21.00 18.45
CA ARG A 107 5.41 21.87 19.10
C ARG A 107 4.02 21.23 19.24
N ARG A 108 3.66 20.89 20.48
CA ARG A 108 2.41 21.27 21.17
C ARG A 108 1.15 21.50 20.31
N THR A 109 0.72 20.52 19.50
CA THR A 109 -0.68 20.48 19.03
C THR A 109 -1.46 19.46 19.86
N PRO A 110 -2.72 19.74 20.28
CA PRO A 110 -3.49 18.84 21.13
C PRO A 110 -4.04 17.62 20.37
N THR A 111 -3.85 17.56 19.06
CA THR A 111 -4.20 16.40 18.25
C THR A 111 -3.15 15.30 18.46
N PRO A 112 -3.57 14.04 18.70
CA PRO A 112 -2.65 12.93 18.86
C PRO A 112 -1.72 12.90 17.65
N ALA A 113 -0.45 12.59 17.86
CA ALA A 113 0.57 12.54 16.81
C ALA A 113 0.24 11.46 15.76
N VAL A 114 -0.72 11.74 14.88
CA VAL A 114 -1.12 10.82 13.83
C VAL A 114 0.02 10.82 12.82
N SER A 115 0.75 9.70 12.83
CA SER A 115 1.91 9.52 11.99
C SER A 115 1.47 9.49 10.53
N LYS A 116 2.08 10.35 9.71
CA LYS A 116 1.84 10.39 8.26
C LYS A 116 2.22 9.04 7.64
N LYS A 117 1.54 8.62 6.58
CA LYS A 117 1.83 7.38 5.87
C LYS A 117 2.12 7.67 4.41
N ALA A 118 3.07 6.94 3.83
CA ALA A 118 3.36 6.95 2.41
C ALA A 118 3.03 5.60 1.81
N TYR A 119 2.26 5.61 0.74
CA TYR A 119 1.86 4.45 -0.03
C TYR A 119 2.94 4.16 -1.07
N ARG A 120 3.88 3.31 -0.69
CA ARG A 120 5.05 2.96 -1.49
C ARG A 120 4.77 1.76 -2.39
N HIS A 121 5.55 1.61 -3.45
CA HIS A 121 5.57 0.37 -4.20
C HIS A 121 6.20 -0.77 -3.39
N LEU A 122 5.86 -1.98 -3.83
CA LEU A 122 6.47 -3.21 -3.36
C LEU A 122 7.98 -3.18 -3.62
N GLN A 123 8.75 -3.69 -2.65
CA GLN A 123 10.20 -3.76 -2.74
C GLN A 123 10.69 -5.16 -2.36
N ASP A 124 11.93 -5.44 -2.74
CA ASP A 124 12.60 -6.67 -2.37
C ASP A 124 12.70 -6.79 -0.85
N GLY A 125 12.31 -7.96 -0.32
CA GLY A 125 12.20 -8.21 1.12
C GLY A 125 10.81 -7.97 1.72
N ASP A 126 9.85 -7.46 0.94
CA ASP A 126 8.45 -7.42 1.38
C ASP A 126 7.81 -8.80 1.37
N ILE A 127 7.03 -9.09 2.40
CA ILE A 127 6.34 -10.38 2.54
C ILE A 127 5.09 -10.37 1.66
N LEU A 128 4.99 -11.36 0.79
CA LEU A 128 3.82 -11.62 -0.05
C LEU A 128 3.19 -12.95 0.33
N ILE A 129 1.85 -12.98 0.38
CA ILE A 129 1.10 -14.22 0.51
C ILE A 129 0.77 -14.70 -0.89
N LEU A 130 1.43 -15.77 -1.32
CA LEU A 130 1.16 -16.43 -2.59
C LEU A 130 0.13 -17.55 -2.39
N ASN A 131 -0.85 -17.60 -3.29
CA ASN A 131 -1.88 -18.63 -3.27
C ASN A 131 -2.02 -19.23 -4.68
N ARG A 132 -1.81 -20.55 -4.82
CA ARG A 132 -2.13 -21.31 -6.03
C ARG A 132 -3.45 -22.05 -5.80
N ARG A 133 -4.45 -21.75 -6.63
CA ARG A 133 -5.74 -22.46 -6.59
C ARG A 133 -5.68 -23.74 -7.43
N PRO A 134 -6.28 -24.85 -6.95
CA PRO A 134 -7.07 -24.97 -5.72
C PRO A 134 -6.22 -25.10 -4.45
N THR A 135 -6.60 -24.41 -3.37
CA THR A 135 -5.99 -24.56 -2.04
C THR A 135 -6.61 -25.74 -1.30
N LEU A 136 -5.91 -26.87 -1.30
CA LEU A 136 -6.37 -28.09 -0.62
C LEU A 136 -5.79 -28.22 0.80
N HIS A 137 -4.58 -27.72 1.04
CA HIS A 137 -3.88 -27.78 2.32
C HIS A 137 -3.08 -26.50 2.58
N THR A 138 -2.82 -26.19 3.85
CA THR A 138 -1.78 -25.21 4.22
C THR A 138 -0.42 -25.87 4.11
N PRO A 139 0.57 -25.26 3.43
CA PRO A 139 1.94 -25.78 3.43
C PRO A 139 2.45 -25.85 4.89
N LYS A 140 3.03 -26.98 5.27
CA LYS A 140 3.71 -27.16 6.56
C LYS A 140 5.05 -26.45 6.56
#